data_AF-A0A953GBI5-F1
#
_entry.id   AF-A0A953GBI5-F1
#
_cell.length_a   1.000
_cell.length_b   1.000
_cell.length_c   1.000
_cell.angle_alpha   90.00
_cell.angle_beta   90.00
_cell.angle_gamma   90.00
#
_symmetry.space_group_name_H-M   'P 1'
#
loop_
_entity.id
_entity.type
_entity.pdbx_description
1 polymer ?
#
loop_
_entity_poly.entity_id
_entity_poly.type
_entity_poly.pdbx_seq_one_letter_code
_entity_poly.pdbx_strand_id
1 'polypeptide(L)'
;MTRVYGVRKIRTTNTLTIIKYSDKYKIPLADSYVLDSSYVTFLHSLDSLRYQEQIKNHYQPLQALYYDQSGQLCSYQINCYAGGIPNLRWKRNHIMSVFPPAVQAPIDSILPLARHLQFLRPLANKTKISAGPFDTTIIVYWSLFMGRQSKRLIRTVQENSKLAFNKNIKIIYVNNDNFFARL
;
A
#
# COMPACT_ATOMS: atom_id res chain seq x y z
N MET A 1 -24.13 4.09 -14.38
CA MET A 1 -22.99 3.72 -13.51
C MET A 1 -23.28 4.14 -12.08
N THR A 2 -23.48 3.17 -11.18
CA THR A 2 -23.78 3.42 -9.77
C THR A 2 -22.55 4.03 -9.09
N ARG A 3 -22.68 5.23 -8.52
CA ARG A 3 -21.61 5.89 -7.75
C ARG A 3 -21.36 5.05 -6.49
N VAL A 4 -20.27 4.29 -6.45
CA VAL A 4 -19.85 3.59 -5.23
C VAL A 4 -19.51 4.63 -4.17
N TYR A 5 -20.26 4.66 -3.08
CA TYR A 5 -20.15 5.70 -2.06
C TYR A 5 -18.74 5.75 -1.46
N GLY A 6 -18.08 6.89 -1.58
CA GLY A 6 -16.71 7.10 -1.09
C GLY A 6 -15.60 6.94 -2.13
N VAL A 7 -15.92 6.52 -3.36
CA VAL A 7 -15.01 6.53 -4.52
C VAL A 7 -15.23 7.82 -5.32
N ARG A 8 -14.13 8.54 -5.61
CA ARG A 8 -14.13 9.76 -6.44
C ARG A 8 -13.65 9.42 -7.86
N LYS A 9 -13.88 10.33 -8.80
CA LYS A 9 -13.35 10.20 -10.17
C LYS A 9 -11.82 10.19 -10.13
N ILE A 10 -11.20 9.21 -10.80
CA ILE A 10 -9.76 9.12 -10.97
C ILE A 10 -9.28 10.32 -11.79
N ARG A 11 -8.22 10.97 -11.32
CA ARG A 11 -7.56 12.11 -11.97
C ARG A 11 -6.08 12.05 -11.67
N THR A 12 -5.27 12.55 -12.60
CA THR A 12 -3.87 12.85 -12.30
C THR A 12 -3.79 13.82 -11.13
N THR A 13 -2.79 13.63 -10.28
CA THR A 13 -2.60 14.39 -9.04
C THR A 13 -1.17 14.92 -8.99
N ASN A 14 -1.02 16.19 -8.61
CA ASN A 14 0.28 16.83 -8.44
C ASN A 14 0.84 16.63 -7.02
N THR A 15 2.15 16.83 -6.86
CA THR A 15 2.88 16.67 -5.61
C THR A 15 2.27 17.45 -4.45
N LEU A 16 1.91 18.72 -4.66
CA LEU A 16 1.31 19.58 -3.62
C LEU A 16 0.00 19.01 -3.07
N THR A 17 -0.82 18.45 -3.96
CA THR A 17 -2.08 17.80 -3.55
C THR A 17 -1.80 16.55 -2.73
N ILE A 18 -0.83 15.72 -3.14
CA ILE A 18 -0.45 14.53 -2.38
C ILE A 18 0.03 14.94 -0.97
N ILE A 19 0.91 15.95 -0.86
CA ILE A 19 1.42 16.46 0.42
C ILE A 19 0.28 16.94 1.33
N LYS A 20 -0.66 17.73 0.79
CA LYS A 20 -1.83 18.22 1.54
C LYS A 20 -2.66 17.07 2.13
N TYR A 21 -2.86 16.00 1.37
CA TYR A 21 -3.63 14.85 1.84
C TYR A 21 -2.83 13.93 2.75
N SER A 22 -1.51 13.81 2.54
CA SER A 22 -0.61 13.13 3.48
C SER A 22 -0.72 13.76 4.88
N ASP A 23 -0.64 15.09 4.98
CA ASP A 23 -0.82 15.79 6.26
C ASP A 23 -2.22 15.56 6.87
N LYS A 24 -3.27 15.67 6.04
CA LYS A 24 -4.65 15.37 6.46
C LYS A 24 -4.82 13.94 7.01
N TYR A 25 -4.06 12.99 6.50
CA TYR A 25 -4.08 11.59 6.91
C TYR A 25 -2.99 11.24 7.93
N LYS A 26 -2.26 12.24 8.45
CA LYS A 26 -1.19 12.05 9.43
C LYS A 26 -0.10 11.10 8.93
N ILE A 27 0.25 11.24 7.65
CA ILE A 27 1.37 10.58 7.00
C ILE A 27 2.59 11.51 7.09
N PRO A 28 3.71 11.08 7.69
CA PRO A 28 4.93 11.87 7.67
C PRO A 28 5.44 12.09 6.25
N LEU A 29 5.86 13.32 5.93
CA LEU A 29 6.41 13.62 4.60
C LEU A 29 7.69 12.81 4.31
N ALA A 30 8.45 12.46 5.35
CA ALA A 30 9.65 11.62 5.22
C ALA A 30 9.36 10.19 4.77
N ASP A 31 8.12 9.74 4.93
CA ASP A 31 7.67 8.39 4.58
C ASP A 31 6.72 8.41 3.39
N SER A 32 6.58 9.55 2.70
CA SER A 32 5.67 9.74 1.58
C SER A 32 6.37 9.53 0.23
N TYR A 33 5.83 8.61 -0.57
CA TYR A 33 6.33 8.23 -1.88
C TYR A 33 5.20 8.22 -2.92
N VAL A 34 5.58 8.18 -4.19
CA VAL A 34 4.69 7.96 -5.32
C VAL A 34 5.13 6.72 -6.08
N LEU A 35 4.15 5.98 -6.61
CA LEU A 35 4.42 4.81 -7.42
C LEU A 35 4.97 5.21 -8.80
N ASP A 36 6.08 4.59 -9.20
CA ASP A 36 6.67 4.77 -10.52
C ASP A 36 5.83 4.08 -11.60
N SER A 37 5.73 4.69 -12.78
CA SER A 37 4.99 4.09 -13.90
C SER A 37 5.64 2.82 -14.42
N SER A 38 6.96 2.64 -14.27
CA SER A 38 7.66 1.38 -14.59
C SER A 38 7.14 0.17 -13.80
N TYR A 39 6.39 0.39 -12.71
CA TYR A 39 5.71 -0.68 -12.01
C TYR A 39 4.70 -1.42 -12.89
N VAL A 40 3.98 -0.70 -13.77
CA VAL A 40 3.03 -1.33 -14.70
C VAL A 40 3.77 -2.20 -15.71
N THR A 41 4.90 -1.70 -16.22
CA THR A 41 5.76 -2.44 -17.16
C THR A 41 6.27 -3.72 -16.51
N PHE A 42 6.66 -3.66 -15.24
CA PHE A 42 7.03 -4.85 -14.48
C PHE A 42 5.87 -5.85 -14.38
N LEU A 43 4.67 -5.42 -13.98
CA LEU A 43 3.51 -6.33 -13.89
C LEU A 43 3.15 -6.95 -15.25
N HIS A 44 3.27 -6.20 -16.35
CA HIS A 44 3.07 -6.71 -17.71
C HIS A 44 4.16 -7.67 -18.20
N SER A 45 5.36 -7.61 -17.62
CA SER A 45 6.46 -8.52 -17.96
C SER A 45 6.29 -9.92 -17.34
N LEU A 46 5.38 -10.08 -16.38
CA LEU A 46 5.09 -11.35 -15.75
C LEU A 46 4.22 -12.23 -16.65
N ASP A 47 4.45 -13.55 -16.59
CA ASP A 47 3.56 -14.54 -17.21
C ASP A 47 2.15 -14.41 -16.61
N SER A 48 1.22 -13.90 -17.41
CA SER A 48 -0.15 -13.59 -16.99
C SER A 48 -1.02 -14.82 -16.79
N LEU A 49 -0.66 -15.97 -17.37
CA LEU A 49 -1.34 -17.25 -17.13
C LEU A 49 -0.90 -17.83 -15.78
N ARG A 50 0.39 -17.71 -15.46
CA ARG A 50 0.96 -18.21 -14.20
C ARG A 50 0.66 -17.32 -13.00
N TYR A 51 0.72 -15.99 -13.16
CA TYR A 51 0.65 -15.02 -12.06
C TYR A 51 -0.62 -14.18 -12.07
N GLN A 52 -1.70 -14.68 -12.67
CA GLN A 52 -2.93 -13.92 -12.90
C GLN A 52 -3.50 -13.29 -11.63
N GLU A 53 -3.54 -14.03 -10.52
CA GLU A 53 -4.11 -13.57 -9.25
C GLU A 53 -3.23 -12.54 -8.56
N GLN A 54 -1.92 -12.77 -8.54
CA GLN A 54 -0.93 -11.87 -7.96
C GLN A 54 -0.93 -10.52 -8.69
N ILE A 55 -0.99 -10.56 -10.03
CA ILE A 55 -1.11 -9.35 -10.86
C ILE A 55 -2.41 -8.61 -10.52
N LYS A 56 -3.56 -9.29 -10.43
CA LYS A 56 -4.85 -8.68 -10.04
C LYS A 56 -4.81 -8.06 -8.65
N ASN A 57 -4.09 -8.68 -7.71
CA ASN A 57 -3.90 -8.20 -6.34
C ASN A 57 -3.10 -6.88 -6.34
N HIS A 58 -2.02 -6.79 -7.10
CA HIS A 58 -1.24 -5.56 -7.22
C HIS A 58 -1.96 -4.41 -7.94
N TYR A 59 -2.97 -4.71 -8.76
CA TYR A 59 -3.87 -3.70 -9.35
C TYR A 59 -4.93 -3.16 -8.38
N GLN A 60 -4.93 -3.57 -7.12
CA GLN A 60 -5.86 -3.05 -6.15
C GLN A 60 -5.43 -1.67 -5.62
N PRO A 61 -6.36 -0.71 -5.48
CA PRO A 61 -5.98 0.65 -5.15
C PRO A 61 -5.52 0.87 -3.71
N LEU A 62 -5.94 0.00 -2.78
CA LEU A 62 -5.57 0.07 -1.37
C LEU A 62 -4.99 -1.26 -0.93
N GLN A 63 -3.76 -1.21 -0.44
CA GLN A 63 -3.02 -2.38 -0.01
C GLN A 63 -2.10 -2.03 1.17
N ALA A 64 -1.83 -3.00 2.03
CA ALA A 64 -0.73 -2.94 2.99
C ALA A 64 0.07 -4.24 2.91
N LEU A 65 1.34 -4.13 2.54
CA LEU A 65 2.28 -5.23 2.35
C LEU A 65 3.30 -5.19 3.49
N TYR A 66 3.38 -6.26 4.28
CA TYR A 66 4.30 -6.39 5.40
C TYR A 66 5.44 -7.30 4.96
N TYR A 67 6.64 -6.75 4.92
CA TYR A 67 7.87 -7.47 4.61
C TYR A 67 8.65 -7.74 5.89
N ASP A 68 9.11 -8.97 6.09
CA ASP A 68 10.00 -9.31 7.18
C ASP A 68 11.42 -8.76 6.97
N GLN A 69 12.30 -9.03 7.93
CA GLN A 69 13.70 -8.59 7.89
C GLN A 69 14.50 -9.16 6.70
N SER A 70 14.09 -10.30 6.15
CA SER A 70 14.70 -10.89 4.95
C SER A 70 14.20 -10.22 3.65
N GLY A 71 13.24 -9.30 3.76
CA GLY A 71 12.61 -8.63 2.63
C GLY A 71 11.54 -9.47 1.94
N GLN A 72 11.06 -10.53 2.58
CA GLN A 72 9.99 -11.38 2.06
C GLN A 72 8.63 -10.95 2.59
N LEU A 73 7.61 -11.06 1.74
CA LEU A 73 6.24 -10.70 2.11
C LEU A 73 5.71 -11.72 3.13
N CYS A 74 5.32 -11.26 4.32
CA CYS A 74 4.84 -12.12 5.41
C CYS A 74 3.36 -11.85 5.78
N SER A 75 2.80 -10.72 5.35
CA SER A 75 1.36 -10.45 5.45
C SER A 75 0.90 -9.46 4.38
N TYR A 76 -0.30 -9.67 3.85
CA TYR A 76 -0.85 -8.88 2.76
C TYR A 76 -2.33 -8.56 2.98
N GLN A 77 -2.63 -7.26 3.04
CA GLN A 77 -3.97 -6.72 3.23
C GLN A 77 -4.38 -5.96 1.98
N ILE A 78 -5.56 -6.28 1.42
CA ILE A 78 -6.00 -5.78 0.13
C ILE A 78 -7.50 -5.47 0.20
N ASN A 79 -7.93 -4.34 -0.37
CA ASN A 79 -9.33 -3.91 -0.30
C ASN A 79 -10.36 -4.95 -0.77
N CYS A 80 -10.09 -5.70 -1.85
CA CYS A 80 -11.05 -6.69 -2.36
C CYS A 80 -11.25 -7.87 -1.38
N TYR A 81 -10.25 -8.17 -0.53
CA TYR A 81 -10.33 -9.24 0.48
C TYR A 81 -10.88 -8.73 1.82
N ALA A 82 -10.80 -7.43 2.09
CA ALA A 82 -11.30 -6.82 3.33
C ALA A 82 -12.83 -6.95 3.49
N GLY A 83 -13.56 -6.99 2.37
CA GLY A 83 -15.01 -7.02 2.32
C GLY A 83 -15.68 -5.79 2.96
N GLY A 84 -17.02 -5.76 2.94
CA GLY A 84 -17.84 -4.69 3.52
C GLY A 84 -18.20 -3.57 2.55
N ILE A 85 -19.47 -3.18 2.54
CA ILE A 85 -20.04 -2.09 1.73
C ILE A 85 -20.91 -1.21 2.66
N PRO A 86 -20.83 0.14 2.56
CA PRO A 86 -19.93 0.94 1.72
C PRO A 86 -18.52 1.08 2.31
N ASN A 87 -18.28 0.49 3.48
CA ASN A 87 -17.08 0.67 4.29
C ASN A 87 -16.32 -0.64 4.41
N LEU A 88 -15.04 -0.62 4.00
CA LEU A 88 -14.18 -1.79 4.10
C LEU A 88 -13.97 -2.19 5.57
N ARG A 89 -13.98 -3.50 5.84
CA ARG A 89 -13.82 -4.09 7.19
C ARG A 89 -12.40 -4.60 7.41
N TRP A 90 -11.42 -3.68 7.40
CA TRP A 90 -10.00 -4.01 7.60
C TRP A 90 -9.70 -4.83 8.87
N LYS A 91 -10.53 -4.73 9.91
CA LYS A 91 -10.38 -5.46 11.19
C LYS A 91 -11.29 -6.69 11.30
N ARG A 92 -11.83 -7.21 10.19
CA ARG A 92 -12.69 -8.40 10.18
C ARG A 92 -11.96 -9.58 10.84
N ASN A 93 -12.69 -10.37 11.63
CA ASN A 93 -12.18 -11.59 12.27
C ASN A 93 -10.87 -11.36 13.05
N HIS A 94 -10.70 -10.16 13.64
CA HIS A 94 -9.51 -9.81 14.41
C HIS A 94 -8.18 -9.90 13.63
N ILE A 95 -8.19 -9.88 12.29
CA ILE A 95 -6.99 -10.00 11.46
C ILE A 95 -5.88 -9.00 11.84
N MET A 96 -6.27 -7.79 12.28
CA MET A 96 -5.36 -6.70 12.64
C MET A 96 -5.04 -6.64 14.16
N SER A 97 -5.40 -7.65 14.96
CA SER A 97 -5.17 -7.64 16.42
C SER A 97 -3.82 -8.20 16.86
N VAL A 98 -3.00 -8.69 15.93
CA VAL A 98 -1.65 -9.21 16.16
C VAL A 98 -0.66 -8.53 15.21
N PHE A 99 0.65 -8.61 15.52
CA PHE A 99 1.69 -8.02 14.67
C PHE A 99 2.81 -9.02 14.31
N PRO A 100 3.13 -9.20 13.00
CA PRO A 100 2.38 -8.70 11.83
C PRO A 100 0.93 -9.18 11.81
N PRO A 101 0.02 -8.52 11.06
CA PRO A 101 -1.38 -8.93 11.01
C PRO A 101 -1.51 -10.30 10.35
N ALA A 102 -2.59 -11.02 10.68
CA ALA A 102 -2.88 -12.29 10.03
C ALA A 102 -3.06 -12.09 8.50
N VAL A 103 -2.75 -13.13 7.72
CA VAL A 103 -2.84 -13.06 6.27
C VAL A 103 -4.30 -12.89 5.83
N GLN A 104 -4.58 -11.88 5.02
CA GLN A 104 -5.92 -11.63 4.47
C GLN A 104 -6.02 -11.99 2.98
N ALA A 105 -5.00 -11.61 2.21
CA ALA A 105 -4.82 -12.00 0.82
C ALA A 105 -3.66 -13.00 0.70
N PRO A 106 -3.66 -13.89 -0.31
CA PRO A 106 -2.56 -14.82 -0.55
C PRO A 106 -1.21 -14.08 -0.61
N ILE A 107 -0.22 -14.59 0.12
CA ILE A 107 1.15 -14.11 0.03
C ILE A 107 1.71 -14.51 -1.34
N ASP A 108 2.34 -13.57 -2.03
CA ASP A 108 3.10 -13.85 -3.24
C ASP A 108 4.58 -13.52 -3.07
N SER A 109 5.38 -14.04 -4.01
CA SER A 109 6.82 -13.88 -4.06
C SER A 109 7.28 -13.13 -5.31
N ILE A 110 6.35 -12.56 -6.10
CA ILE A 110 6.69 -11.92 -7.37
C ILE A 110 7.40 -10.58 -7.16
N LEU A 111 7.23 -9.97 -5.99
CA LEU A 111 7.75 -8.65 -5.67
C LEU A 111 8.39 -8.58 -4.27
N PRO A 112 9.63 -9.09 -4.11
CA PRO A 112 10.38 -8.94 -2.86
C PRO A 112 10.71 -7.46 -2.58
N LEU A 113 10.94 -7.11 -1.32
CA LEU A 113 11.08 -5.72 -0.86
C LEU A 113 12.10 -4.94 -1.68
N ALA A 114 13.31 -5.49 -1.87
CA ALA A 114 14.38 -4.81 -2.60
C ALA A 114 13.96 -4.40 -4.02
N ARG A 115 13.20 -5.26 -4.71
CA ARG A 115 12.64 -4.95 -6.04
C ARG A 115 11.48 -3.96 -5.93
N HIS A 116 10.63 -4.10 -4.92
CA HIS A 116 9.51 -3.19 -4.68
C HIS A 116 9.98 -1.73 -4.50
N LEU A 117 11.02 -1.51 -3.69
CA LEU A 117 11.56 -0.17 -3.42
C LEU A 117 12.08 0.55 -4.67
N GLN A 118 12.49 -0.19 -5.72
CA GLN A 118 12.94 0.41 -6.98
C GLN A 118 11.82 1.15 -7.72
N PHE A 119 10.57 0.80 -7.45
CA PHE A 119 9.39 1.44 -8.06
C PHE A 119 8.85 2.60 -7.23
N LEU A 120 9.52 2.99 -6.14
CA LEU A 120 9.07 4.05 -5.25
C LEU A 120 9.90 5.31 -5.45
N ARG A 121 9.22 6.41 -5.78
CA ARG A 121 9.86 7.73 -5.89
C ARG A 121 9.51 8.57 -4.67
N PRO A 122 10.49 9.18 -3.97
CA PRO A 122 10.19 10.04 -2.83
C PRO A 122 9.40 11.27 -3.30
N LEU A 123 8.43 11.70 -2.49
CA LEU A 123 7.56 12.83 -2.83
C LEU A 123 8.27 14.19 -2.69
N ALA A 124 9.30 14.26 -1.84
CA ALA A 124 10.21 15.39 -1.71
C ALA A 124 11.56 15.05 -2.37
N ASN A 125 12.42 16.06 -2.59
CA ASN A 125 13.81 15.90 -3.07
C ASN A 125 14.70 15.19 -2.04
N LYS A 126 14.31 13.98 -1.64
CA LYS A 126 15.01 13.10 -0.71
C LYS A 126 15.71 12.00 -1.49
N THR A 127 16.68 11.39 -0.84
CA THR A 127 17.35 10.20 -1.33
C THR A 127 16.35 9.06 -1.51
N LYS A 128 16.62 8.20 -2.51
CA LYS A 128 15.87 6.95 -2.68
C LYS A 128 15.97 6.12 -1.40
N ILE A 129 14.88 5.45 -1.06
CA ILE A 129 14.84 4.54 0.08
C ILE A 129 15.60 3.25 -0.24
N SER A 130 16.43 2.80 0.69
CA SER A 130 17.01 1.46 0.68
C SER A 130 16.34 0.60 1.75
N ALA A 131 16.47 -0.71 1.61
CA ALA A 131 16.15 -1.62 2.70
C ALA A 131 17.12 -1.31 3.87
N GLY A 132 16.60 -0.71 4.94
CA GLY A 132 17.35 -0.45 6.18
C GLY A 132 17.28 -1.65 7.13
N PRO A 133 17.95 -1.58 8.30
CA PRO A 133 17.94 -2.63 9.31
C PRO A 133 16.62 -2.64 10.11
N PHE A 134 15.50 -2.83 9.41
CA PHE A 134 14.17 -2.88 10.00
C PHE A 134 13.75 -4.34 10.17
N ASP A 135 13.15 -4.66 11.32
CA ASP A 135 12.57 -5.99 11.57
C ASP A 135 11.35 -6.22 10.66
N THR A 136 10.66 -5.14 10.30
CA THR A 136 9.55 -5.18 9.35
C THR A 136 9.46 -3.87 8.57
N THR A 137 9.32 -3.98 7.26
CA THR A 137 8.99 -2.85 6.39
C THR A 137 7.56 -3.00 5.87
N ILE A 138 6.74 -1.97 6.05
CA ILE A 138 5.34 -1.95 5.66
C ILE A 138 5.15 -0.96 4.52
N ILE A 139 4.73 -1.43 3.35
CA ILE A 139 4.36 -0.57 2.22
C ILE A 139 2.85 -0.43 2.20
N VAL A 140 2.35 0.81 2.32
CA VAL A 140 0.92 1.15 2.33
C VAL A 140 0.57 1.90 1.06
N TYR A 141 -0.15 1.24 0.16
CA TYR A 141 -0.74 1.87 -1.01
C TYR A 141 -2.02 2.60 -0.66
N TRP A 142 -2.10 3.86 -1.08
CA TRP A 142 -3.27 4.70 -0.87
C TRP A 142 -3.51 5.64 -2.05
N SER A 143 -4.78 6.04 -2.23
CA SER A 143 -5.17 7.00 -3.27
C SER A 143 -6.15 8.05 -2.77
N LEU A 144 -6.21 9.18 -3.45
CA LEU A 144 -7.20 10.22 -3.24
C LEU A 144 -8.58 9.78 -3.74
N PHE A 145 -8.63 9.04 -4.85
CA PHE A 145 -9.89 8.56 -5.39
C PHE A 145 -10.60 7.57 -4.45
N MET A 146 -9.87 6.85 -3.60
CA MET A 146 -10.46 5.98 -2.56
C MET A 146 -10.81 6.72 -1.26
N GLY A 147 -10.47 8.01 -1.15
CA GLY A 147 -10.97 8.94 -0.13
C GLY A 147 -10.96 8.39 1.30
N ARG A 148 -12.16 8.17 1.86
CA ARG A 148 -12.32 7.71 3.25
C ARG A 148 -11.71 6.32 3.49
N GLN A 149 -11.67 5.46 2.47
CA GLN A 149 -11.14 4.10 2.64
C GLN A 149 -9.62 4.13 2.78
N SER A 150 -8.93 5.02 2.05
CA SER A 150 -7.50 5.29 2.23
C SER A 150 -7.18 5.72 3.66
N LYS A 151 -7.91 6.72 4.17
CA LYS A 151 -7.74 7.20 5.55
C LYS A 151 -7.92 6.07 6.58
N ARG A 152 -8.91 5.19 6.36
CA ARG A 152 -9.18 4.07 7.27
C ARG A 152 -8.10 2.99 7.20
N LEU A 153 -7.59 2.67 6.01
CA LEU A 153 -6.46 1.73 5.86
C LEU A 153 -5.23 2.27 6.58
N ILE A 154 -4.81 3.50 6.27
CA ILE A 154 -3.65 4.18 6.88
C ILE A 154 -3.74 4.12 8.41
N ARG A 155 -4.87 4.55 8.97
CA ARG A 155 -5.11 4.50 10.42
C ARG A 155 -5.03 3.08 10.96
N THR A 156 -5.59 2.09 10.26
CA THR A 156 -5.59 0.69 10.70
C THR A 156 -4.17 0.12 10.73
N VAL A 157 -3.33 0.43 9.74
CA VAL A 157 -1.91 0.03 9.72
C VAL A 157 -1.13 0.73 10.83
N GLN A 158 -1.32 2.04 11.02
CA GLN A 158 -0.68 2.81 12.10
C GLN A 158 -1.09 2.31 13.50
N GLU A 159 -2.32 1.84 13.68
CA GLU A 159 -2.76 1.23 14.94
C GLU A 159 -2.15 -0.16 15.12
N ASN A 160 -2.09 -0.97 14.06
CA ASN A 160 -1.50 -2.31 14.11
C ASN A 160 0.01 -2.26 14.38
N SER A 161 0.74 -1.30 13.81
CA SER A 161 2.18 -1.16 14.05
C SER A 161 2.52 -0.84 15.50
N LYS A 162 1.58 -0.30 16.29
CA LYS A 162 1.79 -0.07 17.73
C LYS A 162 1.80 -1.35 18.57
N LEU A 163 1.35 -2.47 18.00
CA LEU A 163 1.42 -3.79 18.63
C LEU A 163 2.82 -4.43 18.50
N ALA A 164 3.71 -3.83 17.69
CA ALA A 164 5.07 -4.30 17.45
C ALA A 164 6.03 -3.90 18.58
N PHE A 165 5.83 -4.45 19.79
CA PHE A 165 6.71 -4.19 20.92
C PHE A 165 8.16 -4.61 20.60
N ASN A 166 9.11 -3.72 20.89
CA ASN A 166 10.56 -3.93 20.69
C ASN A 166 10.99 -4.26 19.25
N LYS A 167 10.17 -3.93 18.24
CA LYS A 167 10.55 -4.10 16.83
C LYS A 167 10.81 -2.74 16.18
N ASN A 168 11.86 -2.67 15.37
CA ASN A 168 12.15 -1.53 14.51
C ASN A 168 11.31 -1.62 13.22
N ILE A 169 10.26 -0.82 13.14
CA ILE A 169 9.29 -0.84 12.04
C ILE A 169 9.48 0.37 11.14
N LYS A 170 9.56 0.14 9.82
CA LYS A 170 9.47 1.19 8.82
C LYS A 170 8.12 1.14 8.12
N ILE A 171 7.37 2.23 8.11
CA ILE A 171 6.17 2.36 7.28
C ILE A 171 6.48 3.31 6.11
N ILE A 172 6.14 2.89 4.90
CA ILE A 172 6.32 3.62 3.66
C ILE A 172 4.92 3.82 3.06
N TYR A 173 4.52 5.06 2.84
CA TYR A 173 3.21 5.40 2.29
C TYR A 173 3.34 5.79 0.84
N VAL A 174 2.73 5.02 -0.04
CA VAL A 174 2.88 5.18 -1.48
C VAL A 174 1.55 5.62 -2.08
N ASN A 175 1.53 6.83 -2.62
CA ASN A 175 0.41 7.31 -3.40
C ASN A 175 0.43 6.69 -4.81
N ASN A 176 -0.71 6.13 -5.23
CA ASN A 176 -0.85 5.46 -6.54
C ASN A 176 -1.89 6.12 -7.47
N ASP A 177 -2.38 7.34 -7.19
CA ASP A 177 -3.37 8.01 -8.05
C ASP A 177 -2.88 8.14 -9.51
N ASN A 178 -1.62 8.53 -9.71
CA ASN A 178 -1.05 8.71 -11.05
C ASN A 178 -0.80 7.39 -11.79
N PHE A 179 -0.68 6.28 -11.08
CA PHE A 179 -0.64 4.95 -11.68
C PHE A 179 -2.02 4.63 -12.26
N PHE A 180 -3.08 4.75 -11.46
CA PHE A 180 -4.45 4.48 -11.92
C PHE A 180 -4.99 5.48 -12.96
N ALA A 181 -4.50 6.72 -12.96
CA ALA A 181 -4.90 7.71 -13.97
C ALA A 181 -4.31 7.42 -15.37
N ARG A 182 -3.38 6.47 -15.49
CA ARG A 182 -2.68 6.10 -16.73
C ARG A 182 -2.98 4.68 -17.20
N LEU A 183 -3.68 3.89 -16.38
CA LEU A 183 -4.28 2.61 -16.79
C LEU A 183 -5.52 2.88 -17.64
#